data_AF-A0AAU6GPY4-F1
#
_entry.id   AF-A0AAU6GPY4-F1
#
_cell.length_a   1.000
_cell.length_b   1.000
_cell.length_c   1.000
_cell.angle_alpha   90.00
_cell.angle_beta   90.00
_cell.angle_gamma   90.00
#
_symmetry.space_group_name_H-M   'P 1'
#
loop_
_entity.id
_entity.type
_entity.pdbx_description
1 polymer ?
#
loop_
_entity_poly.entity_id
_entity_poly.type
_entity_poly.pdbx_seq_one_letter_code
_entity_poly.pdbx_strand_id
1 'polypeptide(L)'
;MDKQTWVMGTNGQWRQEQDPLAEHRHLEDWNAEAKAAGYVAWTSFPQQDISPLRLEVYRGADSEPGPLFLVNVVTLGYYETVYAESTPALMELLARWTPVVQGAAISQLAGDLEDRKVITTALEALTAR
;
A
#
# COMPACT_ATOMS: atom_id res chain seq x y z
N MET A 1 13.13 -21.90 2.15
CA MET A 1 12.46 -21.92 0.83
C MET A 1 12.58 -20.51 0.30
N ASP A 2 13.34 -20.31 -0.77
CA ASP A 2 13.55 -18.97 -1.33
C ASP A 2 12.19 -18.42 -1.75
N LYS A 3 11.67 -17.47 -0.97
CA LYS A 3 10.41 -16.82 -1.30
C LYS A 3 10.69 -15.86 -2.45
N GLN A 4 9.97 -16.06 -3.54
CA GLN A 4 9.94 -15.10 -4.63
C GLN A 4 8.91 -14.00 -4.30
N THR A 5 9.18 -12.81 -4.81
CA THR A 5 8.29 -11.65 -4.71
C THR A 5 8.13 -10.97 -6.07
N TRP A 6 7.14 -10.09 -6.18
CA TRP A 6 6.87 -9.33 -7.39
C TRP A 6 7.57 -7.97 -7.37
N VAL A 7 8.31 -7.68 -8.43
CA VAL A 7 8.99 -6.39 -8.66
C VAL A 7 8.39 -5.74 -9.91
N MET A 8 8.02 -4.47 -9.80
CA MET A 8 7.63 -3.63 -10.93
C MET A 8 8.89 -3.10 -11.63
N GLY A 9 8.98 -3.34 -12.93
CA GLY A 9 10.00 -2.78 -13.80
C GLY A 9 9.63 -1.39 -14.34
N THR A 10 10.65 -0.67 -14.82
CA THR A 10 10.56 0.64 -15.50
C THR A 10 9.71 0.63 -16.76
N ASN A 11 9.54 -0.55 -17.38
CA ASN A 11 8.64 -0.75 -18.52
C ASN A 11 7.19 -1.03 -18.09
N GLY A 12 6.87 -0.94 -16.80
CA GLY A 12 5.55 -1.21 -16.25
C GLY A 12 5.15 -2.69 -16.24
N GLN A 13 6.11 -3.60 -16.42
CA GLN A 13 5.90 -5.05 -16.34
C GLN A 13 6.32 -5.60 -14.98
N TRP A 14 5.61 -6.63 -14.54
CA TRP A 14 5.93 -7.38 -13.34
C TRP A 14 6.95 -8.48 -13.64
N ARG A 15 7.86 -8.72 -12.69
CA ARG A 15 8.78 -9.86 -12.70
C ARG A 15 8.91 -10.46 -11.32
N GLN A 16 9.26 -11.73 -11.26
CA GLN A 16 9.54 -12.41 -10.00
C GLN A 16 11.03 -12.35 -9.70
N GLU A 17 11.38 -11.92 -8.49
CA GLU A 17 12.74 -11.89 -7.97
C GLU A 17 12.80 -12.52 -6.58
N GLN A 18 14.02 -12.75 -6.09
CA GLN A 18 14.22 -13.17 -4.70
C GLN A 18 13.77 -12.06 -3.75
N ASP A 19 13.00 -12.42 -2.73
CA ASP A 19 12.48 -11.48 -1.75
C ASP A 19 13.61 -10.95 -0.85
N PRO A 20 13.94 -9.63 -0.88
CA PRO A 20 14.96 -9.03 -0.01
C PRO A 20 14.69 -9.23 1.48
N LEU A 21 13.43 -9.44 1.88
CA LEU A 21 13.06 -9.67 3.27
C LEU A 21 13.22 -11.13 3.72
N ALA A 22 13.47 -12.08 2.80
CA ALA A 22 13.39 -13.51 3.09
C ALA A 22 14.26 -13.94 4.30
N GLU A 23 15.43 -13.33 4.46
CA GLU A 23 16.36 -13.63 5.56
C GLU A 23 15.97 -12.97 6.89
N HIS A 24 15.13 -11.94 6.85
CA HIS A 24 14.75 -11.10 7.99
C HIS A 24 13.35 -11.41 8.57
N ARG A 25 12.53 -12.21 7.86
CA ARG A 25 11.18 -12.67 8.26
C ARG A 25 11.05 -13.37 9.62
N HIS A 26 12.17 -13.59 10.32
CA HIS A 26 12.20 -14.14 11.68
C HIS A 26 11.98 -13.06 12.76
N LEU A 27 11.99 -11.78 12.38
CA LEU A 27 11.73 -10.65 13.27
C LEU A 27 10.22 -10.48 13.48
N GLU A 28 9.80 -10.26 14.74
CA GLU A 28 8.38 -10.08 15.09
C GLU A 28 7.85 -8.69 14.72
N ASP A 29 8.75 -7.70 14.60
CA ASP A 29 8.42 -6.32 14.22
C ASP A 29 8.72 -6.09 12.74
N TRP A 30 7.68 -5.80 11.97
CA TRP A 30 7.77 -5.45 10.56
C TRP A 30 8.73 -4.30 10.27
N ASN A 31 8.73 -3.25 11.12
CA ASN A 31 9.63 -2.12 10.90
C ASN A 31 11.09 -2.51 11.13
N ALA A 32 11.33 -3.44 12.05
CA ALA A 32 12.67 -4.01 12.25
C ALA A 32 13.08 -4.88 11.07
N GLU A 33 12.15 -5.66 10.51
CA GLU A 33 12.37 -6.48 9.31
C GLU A 33 12.77 -5.63 8.10
N ALA A 34 11.95 -4.63 7.76
CA ALA A 34 12.22 -3.72 6.65
C ALA A 34 13.55 -2.98 6.82
N LYS A 35 13.83 -2.50 8.04
CA LYS A 35 15.08 -1.79 8.35
C LYS A 35 16.31 -2.70 8.28
N ALA A 36 16.19 -3.95 8.71
CA ALA A 36 17.27 -4.93 8.62
C ALA A 36 17.62 -5.25 7.15
N ALA A 37 16.62 -5.19 6.26
CA ALA A 37 16.80 -5.31 4.81
C ALA A 37 17.17 -3.98 4.11
N GLY A 38 17.53 -2.93 4.85
CA GLY A 38 17.99 -1.66 4.29
C GLY A 38 16.89 -0.67 3.87
N TYR A 39 15.61 -0.98 4.13
CA TYR A 39 14.48 -0.12 3.78
C TYR A 39 14.08 0.80 4.94
N VAL A 40 13.83 2.07 4.63
CA VAL A 40 13.29 3.06 5.59
C VAL A 40 11.93 3.57 5.13
N ALA A 41 11.02 3.80 6.07
CA ALA A 41 9.70 4.37 5.78
C ALA A 41 9.85 5.72 5.06
N TRP A 42 9.15 5.88 3.94
CA TRP A 42 9.24 7.06 3.09
C TRP A 42 7.93 7.84 3.05
N THR A 43 6.82 7.18 2.73
CA THR A 43 5.49 7.81 2.68
C THR A 43 4.38 6.76 2.76
N SER A 44 3.14 7.18 2.97
CA SER A 44 1.96 6.32 2.90
C SER A 44 0.79 7.00 2.17
N PHE A 45 -0.08 6.18 1.58
CA PHE A 45 -1.25 6.62 0.81
C PHE A 45 -2.48 5.74 1.10
N PRO A 46 -3.60 6.28 1.60
CA PRO A 46 -3.74 7.63 2.12
C PRO A 46 -2.97 7.78 3.45
N GLN A 47 -2.71 9.02 3.86
CA GLN A 47 -2.07 9.31 5.16
C GLN A 47 -3.03 9.13 6.36
N GLN A 48 -4.29 8.77 6.13
CA GLN A 48 -5.29 8.60 7.18
C GLN A 48 -5.26 7.18 7.75
N ASP A 49 -5.23 7.07 9.08
CA ASP A 49 -5.12 5.79 9.80
C ASP A 49 -6.34 4.87 9.68
N ILE A 50 -7.50 5.41 9.28
CA ILE A 50 -8.78 4.66 9.24
C ILE A 50 -9.14 4.14 7.84
N SER A 51 -8.24 4.26 6.86
CA SER A 51 -8.52 3.74 5.52
C SER A 51 -8.52 2.21 5.52
N PRO A 52 -9.54 1.54 4.95
CA PRO A 52 -9.60 0.08 4.89
C PRO A 52 -8.48 -0.53 4.03
N LEU A 53 -7.87 0.30 3.17
CA LEU A 53 -6.77 -0.05 2.29
C LEU A 53 -5.75 1.11 2.29
N ARG A 54 -4.47 0.79 2.46
CA ARG A 54 -3.36 1.76 2.47
C ARG A 54 -2.15 1.19 1.75
N LEU A 55 -1.40 2.06 1.10
CA LEU A 55 -0.07 1.78 0.57
C LEU A 55 0.96 2.37 1.52
N GLU A 56 1.88 1.57 2.02
CA GLU A 56 3.05 2.07 2.76
C GLU A 56 4.28 1.87 1.88
N VAL A 57 5.02 2.96 1.67
CA VAL A 57 6.17 2.97 0.77
C VAL A 57 7.43 3.16 1.61
N TYR A 58 8.38 2.27 1.39
CA TYR A 58 9.70 2.29 1.99
C TYR A 58 10.73 2.42 0.89
N ARG A 59 11.85 3.09 1.20
CA ARG A 59 12.93 3.35 0.25
C ARG A 59 14.22 2.69 0.76
N GLY A 60 14.88 1.95 -0.12
CA GLY A 60 16.22 1.41 0.09
C GLY A 60 17.30 2.44 -0.24
N ALA A 61 18.55 2.16 0.12
CA ALA A 61 19.67 3.01 -0.27
C ALA A 61 20.01 2.87 -1.77
N ASP A 62 20.32 3.97 -2.44
CA ASP A 62 20.68 3.95 -3.88
C ASP A 62 21.98 3.13 -4.16
N SER A 63 22.77 2.86 -3.12
CA SER A 63 24.04 2.12 -3.19
C SER A 63 23.91 0.61 -3.00
N GLU A 64 22.74 0.10 -2.61
CA GLU A 64 22.55 -1.33 -2.33
C GLU A 64 21.93 -2.05 -3.54
N PRO A 65 22.37 -3.29 -3.83
CA PRO A 65 21.78 -4.09 -4.89
C PRO A 65 20.37 -4.55 -4.49
N GLY A 66 19.37 -4.24 -5.33
CA GLY A 66 17.99 -4.69 -5.13
C GLY A 66 16.97 -3.65 -5.62
N PRO A 67 15.66 -3.91 -5.43
CA PRO A 67 14.63 -2.93 -5.75
C PRO A 67 14.73 -1.69 -4.87
N LEU A 68 14.70 -0.50 -5.47
CA LEU A 68 14.82 0.76 -4.73
C LEU A 68 13.66 1.02 -3.76
N PHE A 69 12.48 0.48 -4.06
CA PHE A 69 11.29 0.67 -3.23
C PHE A 69 10.64 -0.65 -2.85
N LEU A 70 10.16 -0.68 -1.62
CA LEU A 70 9.24 -1.68 -1.09
C LEU A 70 7.88 -0.99 -0.89
N VAL A 71 6.81 -1.63 -1.31
CA VAL A 71 5.44 -1.16 -1.15
C VAL A 71 4.60 -2.24 -0.48
N ASN A 72 4.05 -1.93 0.68
CA ASN A 72 3.03 -2.75 1.32
C ASN A 72 1.64 -2.28 0.92
N VAL A 73 0.83 -3.22 0.43
CA VAL A 73 -0.62 -3.09 0.34
C VAL A 73 -1.20 -3.58 1.65
N VAL A 74 -1.57 -2.63 2.52
CA VAL A 74 -2.05 -2.89 3.87
C VAL A 74 -3.57 -2.87 3.90
N THR A 75 -4.16 -3.91 4.46
CA THR A 75 -5.58 -4.00 4.80
C THR A 75 -5.74 -4.16 6.31
N LEU A 76 -6.98 -4.22 6.80
CA LEU A 76 -7.29 -4.38 8.22
C LEU A 76 -6.76 -5.69 8.86
N GLY A 77 -6.42 -6.71 8.06
CA GLY A 77 -6.03 -8.03 8.58
C GLY A 77 -4.79 -8.65 7.96
N TYR A 78 -4.24 -8.06 6.90
CA TYR A 78 -3.06 -8.57 6.22
C TYR A 78 -2.36 -7.45 5.44
N TYR A 79 -1.07 -7.65 5.16
CA TYR A 79 -0.34 -6.85 4.18
C TYR A 79 0.26 -7.76 3.11
N GLU A 80 0.32 -7.25 1.89
CA GLU A 80 1.04 -7.88 0.78
C GLU A 80 2.17 -6.95 0.35
N THR A 81 3.39 -7.50 0.25
CA THR A 81 4.59 -6.75 -0.11
C THR A 81 4.92 -6.95 -1.57
N VAL A 82 5.07 -5.84 -2.30
CA VAL A 82 5.64 -5.81 -3.65
C VAL A 82 6.77 -4.79 -3.70
N TYR A 83 7.50 -4.77 -4.80
CA TYR A 83 8.67 -3.91 -4.95
C TYR A 83 8.60 -3.10 -6.24
N ALA A 84 9.36 -2.02 -6.30
CA ALA A 84 9.62 -1.28 -7.52
C ALA A 84 11.12 -1.00 -7.66
N GLU A 85 11.66 -1.27 -8.85
CA GLU A 85 13.10 -1.18 -9.06
C GLU A 85 13.64 0.27 -9.05
N SER A 86 12.77 1.24 -9.29
CA SER A 86 13.15 2.64 -9.48
C SER A 86 11.97 3.58 -9.24
N THR A 87 12.24 4.90 -9.26
CA THR A 87 11.18 5.91 -9.10
C THR A 87 10.13 5.84 -10.22
N PRO A 88 10.48 5.73 -11.51
CA PRO A 88 9.47 5.54 -12.57
C PRO A 88 8.58 4.31 -12.37
N ALA A 89 9.18 3.17 -11.97
CA ALA A 89 8.43 1.95 -11.70
C ALA A 89 7.47 2.13 -10.51
N LEU A 90 7.89 2.84 -9.46
CA LEU A 90 7.03 3.17 -8.34
C LEU A 90 5.87 4.07 -8.78
N MET A 91 6.14 5.09 -9.59
CA MET A 91 5.08 5.97 -10.09
C MET A 91 4.04 5.22 -10.92
N GLU A 92 4.47 4.26 -11.74
CA GLU A 92 3.56 3.37 -12.49
C GLU A 92 2.70 2.51 -11.55
N LEU A 93 3.30 1.94 -10.50
CA LEU A 93 2.58 1.18 -9.48
C LEU A 93 1.55 2.07 -8.76
N LEU A 94 1.95 3.26 -8.32
CA LEU A 94 1.06 4.21 -7.66
C LEU A 94 -0.06 4.68 -8.59
N ALA A 95 0.21 4.91 -9.88
CA ALA A 95 -0.81 5.29 -10.84
C ALA A 95 -1.88 4.19 -11.01
N ARG A 96 -1.49 2.91 -10.97
CA ARG A 96 -2.41 1.77 -11.07
C ARG A 96 -3.23 1.56 -9.79
N TRP A 97 -2.65 1.78 -8.62
CA TRP A 97 -3.24 1.36 -7.35
C TRP A 97 -3.88 2.48 -6.54
N THR A 98 -3.41 3.72 -6.67
CA THR A 98 -3.99 4.88 -5.96
C THR A 98 -5.50 5.02 -6.22
N PRO A 99 -6.03 4.85 -7.46
CA PRO A 99 -7.47 4.91 -7.70
C PRO A 99 -8.25 3.83 -6.94
N VAL A 100 -7.70 2.61 -6.84
CA VAL A 100 -8.32 1.49 -6.10
C VAL A 100 -8.37 1.81 -4.61
N VAL A 101 -7.26 2.31 -4.07
CA VAL A 101 -7.12 2.72 -2.66
C VAL A 101 -8.12 3.84 -2.31
N GLN A 102 -8.21 4.86 -3.16
CA GLN A 102 -9.17 5.95 -3.00
C GLN A 102 -10.62 5.46 -3.11
N GLY A 103 -10.91 4.57 -4.06
CA GLY A 103 -12.22 3.95 -4.21
C GLY A 103 -12.65 3.21 -2.95
N ALA A 104 -11.76 2.40 -2.36
CA ALA A 104 -12.02 1.69 -1.11
C ALA A 104 -12.32 2.65 0.05
N ALA A 105 -11.55 3.74 0.18
CA ALA A 105 -11.79 4.74 1.20
C ALA A 105 -13.15 5.45 1.05
N ILE A 106 -13.53 5.82 -0.19
CA ILE A 106 -14.82 6.45 -0.48
C ILE A 106 -15.97 5.48 -0.19
N SER A 107 -15.84 4.21 -0.59
CA SER A 107 -16.86 3.19 -0.33
C SER A 107 -17.07 2.96 1.17
N GLN A 108 -16.01 2.93 1.96
CA GLN A 108 -16.13 2.83 3.42
C GLN A 108 -16.85 4.04 4.01
N LEU A 109 -16.47 5.25 3.59
CA LEU A 109 -17.13 6.47 4.06
C LEU A 109 -18.62 6.48 3.70
N ALA A 110 -18.99 6.04 2.50
CA ALA A 110 -20.38 5.94 2.08
C ALA A 110 -21.17 4.95 2.96
N GLY A 111 -20.58 3.78 3.25
CA GLY A 111 -21.16 2.81 4.18
C GLY A 111 -21.36 3.38 5.59
N ASP A 112 -20.33 4.03 6.14
CA ASP A 112 -20.38 4.64 7.47
C ASP A 112 -21.46 5.73 7.58
N LEU A 113 -21.68 6.51 6.50
CA LEU A 113 -22.71 7.56 6.46
C LEU A 113 -24.12 6.98 6.34
N GLU A 114 -24.28 5.88 5.59
CA GLU A 114 -25.54 5.15 5.49
C GLU A 114 -25.90 4.50 6.82
N ASP A 115 -24.94 3.84 7.49
CA ASP A 115 -25.12 3.22 8.81
C ASP A 115 -25.54 4.24 9.87
N ARG A 116 -25.02 5.48 9.77
CA ARG A 116 -25.40 6.61 10.62
C ARG A 116 -26.71 7.28 10.21
N LYS A 117 -27.38 6.80 9.16
CA LYS A 117 -28.61 7.34 8.57
C LYS A 117 -28.51 8.79 8.11
N VAL A 118 -27.30 9.32 7.93
CA VAL A 118 -27.08 10.73 7.56
C VAL A 118 -27.66 11.02 6.18
N ILE A 119 -27.49 10.07 5.25
CA ILE A 119 -28.00 10.16 3.87
C ILE A 119 -29.54 10.14 3.87
N THR A 120 -30.15 9.21 4.60
CA THR A 120 -31.61 9.11 4.74
C THR A 120 -32.21 10.39 5.32
N THR A 121 -31.64 10.92 6.41
CA THR A 121 -32.13 12.15 7.06
C THR A 121 -31.99 13.37 6.15
N ALA A 122 -30.93 13.48 5.35
CA ALA A 122 -30.77 14.57 4.39
C ALA A 122 -31.80 14.51 3.25
N LEU A 123 -32.12 13.31 2.74
CA LEU A 123 -33.12 13.10 1.70
C LEU A 123 -34.55 13.40 2.19
N GLU A 124 -34.88 13.00 3.41
CA GLU A 124 -36.16 13.36 4.04
C GLU A 124 -36.32 14.87 4.18
N ALA A 125 -35.26 15.59 4.60
CA ALA A 125 -35.28 17.05 4.72
C ALA A 125 -35.44 17.79 3.38
N LEU A 126 -34.92 17.23 2.29
CA LEU A 126 -35.03 17.80 0.94
C LEU A 126 -36.39 17.56 0.29
N THR A 127 -37.04 16.43 0.60
CA THR A 127 -38.35 16.05 0.05
C THR A 127 -39.54 16.53 0.87
N ALA A 128 -39.31 16.98 2.12
CA ALA A 128 -40.31 17.64 2.96
C ALA A 128 -40.53 19.14 2.65
N ARG A 129 -39.93 19.66 1.57
CA ARG A 129 -40.15 21.00 1.01
C ARG A 129 -41.01 20.94 -0.23
#